data_AF-A0A975TEC0-F1
#
_entry.id   AF-A0A975TEC0-F1
#
_cell.length_a   1.000
_cell.length_b   1.000
_cell.length_c   1.000
_cell.angle_alpha   90.00
_cell.angle_beta   90.00
_cell.angle_gamma   90.00
#
_symmetry.space_group_name_H-M   'P 1'
#
loop_
_entity.id
_entity.type
_entity.pdbx_description
1 polymer ?
#
loop_
_entity_poly.entity_id
_entity_poly.type
_entity_poly.pdbx_seq_one_letter_code
_entity_poly.pdbx_strand_id
1 'polypeptide(L)'
;MNKTDSTPSLDDVHDTLAEVVRLMERGPVDRWPNPVLRELALTLLRKLSSLTEHALKGMRDAELAETQAVYGLVARKTSELLGLPEADVYRTVIAMCDEGGNPALTDGLLPPDPRVADKLSRFLVRITVVYRGHEGDRDTPRRSVRMVHGHSPGDLRETEISQDVGYERLPDDIRVELVKGAGQVQFQLFPRRV
;
A
#
# COMPACT_ATOMS: atom_id res chain seq x y z
N MET A 1 28.15 -19.13 -11.15
CA MET A 1 27.87 -17.75 -10.67
C MET A 1 26.65 -17.27 -11.44
N ASN A 2 25.46 -17.41 -10.86
CA ASN A 2 24.23 -16.91 -11.49
C ASN A 2 24.18 -15.40 -11.26
N LYS A 3 24.33 -14.60 -12.32
CA LYS A 3 23.87 -13.22 -12.32
C LYS A 3 22.35 -13.28 -12.29
N THR A 4 21.74 -13.03 -11.15
CA THR A 4 20.35 -12.62 -11.08
C THR A 4 20.26 -11.27 -11.79
N ASP A 5 19.83 -11.28 -13.05
CA ASP A 5 19.29 -10.09 -13.72
C ASP A 5 18.12 -9.62 -12.87
N SER A 6 18.41 -8.66 -12.00
CA SER A 6 17.43 -8.02 -11.16
C SER A 6 16.73 -7.02 -12.08
N THR A 7 15.52 -7.34 -12.53
CA THR A 7 14.71 -6.38 -13.29
C THR A 7 14.66 -5.08 -12.49
N PRO A 8 15.11 -3.94 -13.04
CA PRO A 8 15.16 -2.69 -12.29
C PRO A 8 13.76 -2.30 -11.83
N SER A 9 13.65 -1.79 -10.60
CA SER A 9 12.37 -1.30 -10.09
C SER A 9 11.92 -0.07 -10.87
N LEU A 10 10.63 0.26 -10.86
CA LEU A 10 10.13 1.45 -11.55
C LEU A 10 10.72 2.74 -10.95
N ASP A 11 10.99 2.77 -9.65
CA ASP A 11 11.72 3.84 -8.98
C ASP A 11 13.15 3.96 -9.54
N ASP A 12 13.90 2.85 -9.67
CA ASP A 12 15.25 2.85 -10.25
C ASP A 12 15.26 3.36 -11.70
N VAL A 13 14.25 2.97 -12.48
CA VAL A 13 14.09 3.43 -13.88
C VAL A 13 13.79 4.93 -13.92
N HIS A 14 12.89 5.41 -13.05
CA HIS A 14 12.57 6.83 -12.95
C HIS A 14 13.79 7.67 -12.55
N ASP A 15 14.51 7.26 -11.50
CA ASP A 15 15.71 7.94 -11.01
C ASP A 15 16.82 7.96 -12.07
N THR A 16 17.02 6.84 -12.76
CA THR A 16 17.98 6.75 -13.87
C THR A 16 17.60 7.71 -15.01
N LEU A 17 16.32 7.75 -15.40
CA LEU A 17 15.84 8.66 -16.45
C LEU A 17 16.00 10.13 -16.03
N ALA A 18 15.67 10.47 -14.79
CA ALA A 18 15.81 11.82 -14.25
C ALA A 18 17.29 12.27 -14.24
N GLU A 19 18.22 11.39 -13.86
CA GLU A 19 19.64 11.69 -13.89
C GLU A 19 20.17 11.83 -15.32
N VAL A 20 19.73 10.98 -16.27
CA VAL A 20 20.10 11.12 -17.68
C VAL A 20 19.61 12.45 -18.27
N VAL A 21 18.38 12.86 -17.96
CA VAL A 21 17.85 14.18 -18.35
C VAL A 21 18.73 15.30 -17.78
N ARG A 22 19.03 15.25 -16.48
CA ARG A 22 19.85 16.24 -15.79
C ARG A 22 21.26 16.33 -16.37
N LEU A 23 21.89 15.20 -16.70
CA LEU A 23 23.21 15.14 -17.32
C LEU A 23 23.18 15.72 -18.74
N MET A 24 22.15 15.44 -19.53
CA MET A 24 22.01 15.97 -20.89
C MET A 24 21.69 17.48 -20.92
N GLU A 25 20.94 17.98 -19.94
CA GLU A 25 20.65 19.41 -19.78
C GLU A 25 21.90 20.20 -19.37
N ARG A 26 22.74 19.64 -18.47
CA ARG A 26 23.97 20.29 -17.97
C ARG A 26 25.19 20.07 -18.86
N GLY A 27 25.15 19.09 -19.75
CA GLY A 27 26.27 18.77 -20.65
C GLY A 27 26.48 19.84 -21.72
N PRO A 28 27.74 20.10 -22.14
CA PRO A 28 28.04 21.08 -23.18
C PRO A 28 27.37 20.71 -24.50
N VAL A 29 26.64 21.68 -25.08
CA VAL A 29 25.87 21.52 -26.33
C VAL A 29 26.77 21.09 -27.49
N ASP A 30 28.03 21.51 -27.46
CA ASP A 30 29.04 21.30 -28.51
C ASP A 30 29.47 19.83 -28.66
N ARG A 31 29.14 18.95 -27.69
CA ARG A 31 29.41 17.50 -27.78
C ARG A 31 28.36 16.74 -28.59
N TRP A 32 27.27 17.39 -28.99
CA TRP A 32 26.22 16.74 -29.76
C TRP A 32 26.39 17.02 -31.25
N PRO A 33 26.45 15.99 -32.11
CA PRO A 33 26.66 16.18 -33.54
C PRO A 33 25.51 16.93 -34.23
N ASN A 34 24.33 17.00 -33.61
CA ASN A 34 23.19 17.73 -34.13
C ASN A 34 22.32 18.29 -32.97
N PRO A 35 22.09 19.62 -32.90
CA PRO A 35 21.28 20.23 -31.86
C PRO A 35 19.80 19.82 -31.92
N VAL A 36 19.27 19.53 -33.11
CA VAL A 36 17.88 19.05 -33.29
C VAL A 36 17.72 17.64 -32.70
N LEU A 37 18.71 16.76 -32.88
CA LEU A 37 18.69 15.42 -32.29
C LEU A 37 18.80 15.48 -30.76
N ARG A 38 19.57 16.43 -30.22
CA ARG A 38 19.65 16.67 -28.77
C ARG A 38 18.29 17.08 -28.19
N GLU A 39 17.61 18.03 -28.83
CA GLU A 39 16.29 18.49 -28.38
C GLU A 39 15.21 17.40 -28.49
N LEU A 40 15.24 16.59 -29.56
CA LEU A 40 14.34 15.45 -29.70
C LEU A 40 14.59 14.40 -28.61
N ALA A 41 15.86 14.07 -28.33
CA ALA A 41 16.22 13.12 -27.29
C ALA A 41 15.80 13.62 -25.89
N LEU A 42 16.06 14.89 -25.56
CA LEU A 42 15.60 15.51 -24.32
C LEU A 42 14.07 15.48 -24.20
N THR A 43 13.35 15.79 -25.28
CA THR A 43 11.89 15.78 -25.29
C THR A 43 11.34 14.37 -25.03
N LEU A 44 11.91 13.35 -25.66
CA LEU A 44 11.51 11.96 -25.44
C LEU A 44 11.81 11.51 -24.01
N LEU A 45 13.01 11.80 -23.49
CA LEU A 45 13.40 11.45 -22.13
C LEU A 45 12.52 12.13 -21.07
N ARG A 46 12.19 13.42 -21.25
CA ARG A 46 11.25 14.13 -20.36
C ARG A 46 9.86 13.51 -20.39
N LYS A 47 9.37 13.11 -21.57
CA LYS A 47 8.08 12.40 -21.68
C LYS A 47 8.12 11.05 -20.95
N LEU A 48 9.19 10.28 -21.10
CA LEU A 48 9.36 9.00 -20.39
C LEU A 48 9.47 9.19 -18.87
N SER A 49 10.24 10.19 -18.43
CA SER A 49 10.34 10.55 -17.01
C SER A 49 9.00 10.96 -16.42
N SER A 50 8.19 11.73 -17.16
CA SER A 50 6.86 12.12 -16.72
C SER A 50 5.90 10.93 -16.68
N LEU A 51 5.94 10.03 -17.67
CA LEU A 51 5.09 8.83 -17.67
C LEU A 51 5.42 7.89 -16.50
N THR A 52 6.70 7.72 -16.18
CA THR A 52 7.13 6.92 -15.02
C THR A 52 6.71 7.57 -13.70
N GLU A 53 6.81 8.88 -13.57
CA GLU A 53 6.32 9.61 -12.38
C GLU A 53 4.81 9.45 -12.20
N HIS A 54 4.02 9.59 -13.27
CA HIS A 54 2.57 9.41 -13.21
C HIS A 54 2.20 7.97 -12.81
N ALA A 55 2.92 6.97 -13.34
CA ALA A 55 2.72 5.57 -12.97
C ALA A 55 3.05 5.34 -11.49
N LEU A 56 4.20 5.82 -11.00
CA LEU A 56 4.59 5.72 -9.59
C LEU A 56 3.58 6.40 -8.67
N LYS A 57 3.10 7.58 -9.04
CA LYS A 57 2.04 8.28 -8.29
C LYS A 57 0.76 7.45 -8.24
N GLY A 58 0.32 6.91 -9.38
CA GLY A 58 -0.87 6.06 -9.44
C GLY A 58 -0.76 4.81 -8.55
N MET A 59 0.42 4.17 -8.53
CA MET A 59 0.69 3.03 -7.66
C MET A 59 0.60 3.40 -6.18
N ARG A 60 1.27 4.50 -5.77
CA ARG A 60 1.24 4.98 -4.39
C ARG A 60 -0.16 5.41 -3.95
N ASP A 61 -0.92 6.03 -4.84
CA ASP A 61 -2.31 6.42 -4.57
C ASP A 61 -3.21 5.18 -4.37
N ALA A 62 -3.01 4.10 -5.15
CA ALA A 62 -3.73 2.84 -4.98
C ALA A 62 -3.35 2.12 -3.67
N GLU A 63 -2.06 2.05 -3.35
CA GLU A 63 -1.57 1.51 -2.06
C GLU A 63 -2.15 2.27 -0.87
N LEU A 64 -2.14 3.60 -0.92
CA LEU A 64 -2.70 4.43 0.13
C LEU A 64 -4.21 4.23 0.28
N ALA A 65 -4.95 4.24 -0.83
CA ALA A 65 -6.40 4.05 -0.82
C ALA A 65 -6.79 2.68 -0.26
N GLU A 66 -6.06 1.63 -0.64
CA GLU A 66 -6.27 0.28 -0.13
C GLU A 66 -5.98 0.20 1.37
N THR A 67 -4.87 0.80 1.80
CA THR A 67 -4.46 0.85 3.21
C THR A 67 -5.52 1.57 4.07
N GLN A 68 -5.98 2.74 3.62
CA GLN A 68 -7.06 3.50 4.28
C GLN A 68 -8.36 2.68 4.34
N ALA A 69 -8.71 1.97 3.26
CA ALA A 69 -9.91 1.13 3.23
C ALA A 69 -9.82 -0.02 4.25
N VAL A 70 -8.69 -0.72 4.33
CA VAL A 70 -8.46 -1.78 5.32
C VAL A 70 -8.55 -1.25 6.74
N TYR A 71 -7.83 -0.16 7.07
CA TYR A 71 -7.89 0.43 8.41
C TYR A 71 -9.30 0.92 8.76
N GLY A 72 -10.04 1.46 7.78
CA GLY A 72 -11.44 1.86 7.95
C GLY A 72 -12.36 0.69 8.28
N LEU A 73 -12.13 -0.49 7.69
CA LEU A 73 -12.90 -1.70 8.02
C LEU A 73 -12.62 -2.18 9.45
N VAL A 74 -11.34 -2.23 9.83
CA VAL A 74 -10.94 -2.61 11.19
C VAL A 74 -11.50 -1.64 12.22
N ALA A 75 -11.38 -0.33 11.94
CA ALA A 75 -11.81 0.72 12.85
C ALA A 75 -13.31 0.67 13.11
N ARG A 76 -14.11 0.60 12.03
CA ARG A 76 -15.56 0.48 12.13
C ARG A 76 -16.00 -0.74 12.91
N LYS A 77 -15.42 -1.92 12.61
CA LYS A 77 -15.82 -3.15 13.31
C LYS A 77 -15.40 -3.12 14.78
N THR A 78 -14.21 -2.63 15.09
CA THR A 78 -13.74 -2.51 16.47
C THR A 78 -14.57 -1.47 17.24
N SER A 79 -14.94 -0.36 16.58
CA SER A 79 -15.84 0.67 17.12
C SER A 79 -17.18 0.07 17.51
N GLU A 80 -17.80 -0.72 16.64
CA GLU A 80 -19.07 -1.43 16.92
C GLU A 80 -18.94 -2.37 18.11
N LEU A 81 -17.83 -3.13 18.20
CA LEU A 81 -17.62 -4.13 19.24
C LEU A 81 -17.37 -3.51 20.63
N LEU A 82 -16.70 -2.35 20.68
CA LEU A 82 -16.29 -1.71 21.93
C LEU A 82 -17.14 -0.48 22.33
N GLY A 83 -18.05 -0.03 21.45
CA GLY A 83 -18.83 1.19 21.67
C GLY A 83 -17.97 2.46 21.73
N LEU A 84 -16.87 2.50 20.97
CA LEU A 84 -15.94 3.62 20.91
C LEU A 84 -16.14 4.45 19.64
N PRO A 85 -15.77 5.74 19.59
CA PRO A 85 -15.84 6.51 18.35
C PRO A 85 -14.93 5.94 17.26
N GLU A 86 -15.45 5.75 16.05
CA GLU A 86 -14.70 5.16 14.92
C GLU A 86 -13.42 5.93 14.60
N ALA A 87 -13.47 7.27 14.60
CA ALA A 87 -12.30 8.11 14.34
C ALA A 87 -11.20 7.93 15.40
N ASP A 88 -11.56 7.62 16.66
CA ASP A 88 -10.62 7.36 17.74
C ASP A 88 -9.96 5.99 17.59
N VAL A 89 -10.76 5.01 17.19
CA VAL A 89 -10.29 3.66 16.92
C VAL A 89 -9.38 3.67 15.69
N TYR A 90 -9.75 4.36 14.61
CA TYR A 90 -8.99 4.45 13.36
C TYR A 90 -7.56 4.93 13.60
N ARG A 91 -7.39 6.11 14.23
CA ARG A 91 -6.06 6.65 14.53
C ARG A 91 -5.25 5.76 15.49
N THR A 92 -5.93 5.08 16.40
CA THR A 92 -5.28 4.19 17.37
C THR A 92 -4.79 2.90 16.71
N VAL A 93 -5.59 2.30 15.82
CA VAL A 93 -5.19 1.11 15.07
C VAL A 93 -3.99 1.41 14.16
N ILE A 94 -3.98 2.56 13.46
CA ILE A 94 -2.83 3.00 12.66
C ILE A 94 -1.58 3.09 13.53
N ALA A 95 -1.67 3.72 14.71
CA ALA A 95 -0.55 3.83 15.63
C ALA A 95 -0.07 2.46 16.16
N MET A 96 -0.98 1.52 16.44
CA MET A 96 -0.65 0.17 16.91
C MET A 96 -0.01 -0.71 15.84
N CYS A 97 -0.22 -0.42 14.56
CA CYS A 97 0.38 -1.15 13.44
C CYS A 97 1.72 -0.53 12.99
N ASP A 98 2.32 0.33 13.82
CA ASP A 98 3.56 1.09 13.55
C ASP A 98 3.49 2.02 12.32
N GLU A 99 2.28 2.43 11.93
CA GLU A 99 2.04 3.36 10.81
C GLU A 99 1.70 4.78 11.28
N GLY A 100 1.79 5.05 12.59
CA GLY A 100 1.52 6.38 13.17
C GLY A 100 2.45 7.48 12.63
N GLY A 101 3.61 7.12 12.08
CA GLY A 101 4.54 8.05 11.43
C GLY A 101 4.28 8.30 9.95
N ASN A 102 3.29 7.66 9.33
CA ASN A 102 2.98 7.84 7.92
C ASN A 102 2.03 9.04 7.72
N PRO A 103 2.52 10.20 7.25
CA PRO A 103 1.69 11.41 7.12
C PRO A 103 0.54 11.21 6.12
N ALA A 104 0.68 10.31 5.14
CA ALA A 104 -0.41 10.04 4.19
C ALA A 104 -1.65 9.42 4.88
N LEU A 105 -1.47 8.80 6.04
CA LEU A 105 -2.54 8.19 6.83
C LEU A 105 -2.96 9.03 8.04
N THR A 106 -2.06 9.87 8.54
CA THR A 106 -2.26 10.59 9.82
C THR A 106 -2.43 12.10 9.66
N ASP A 107 -2.20 12.67 8.48
CA ASP A 107 -2.34 14.12 8.29
C ASP A 107 -3.79 14.58 8.56
N GLY A 108 -3.92 15.68 9.30
CA GLY A 108 -5.19 16.19 9.79
C GLY A 108 -5.86 15.39 10.93
N LEU A 109 -5.28 14.27 11.38
CA LEU A 109 -5.79 13.51 12.52
C LEU A 109 -5.20 14.01 13.85
N LEU A 110 -6.01 13.98 14.90
CA LEU A 110 -5.52 14.16 16.27
C LEU A 110 -4.65 12.96 16.69
N PRO A 111 -3.73 13.12 17.65
CA PRO A 111 -3.01 12.01 18.25
C PRO A 111 -3.95 10.94 18.85
N PRO A 112 -3.56 9.66 18.86
CA PRO A 112 -4.36 8.58 19.47
C PRO A 112 -4.54 8.81 20.98
N ASP A 113 -5.77 8.60 21.47
CA ASP A 113 -6.06 8.69 22.90
C ASP A 113 -5.45 7.49 23.63
N PRO A 114 -4.57 7.69 24.64
CA PRO A 114 -3.96 6.60 25.40
C PRO A 114 -4.98 5.62 26.02
N ARG A 115 -6.18 6.09 26.37
CA ARG A 115 -7.24 5.25 26.94
C ARG A 115 -7.85 4.31 25.90
N VAL A 116 -7.95 4.78 24.66
CA VAL A 116 -8.41 3.96 23.53
C VAL A 116 -7.32 2.97 23.15
N ALA A 117 -6.06 3.39 23.12
CA ALA A 117 -4.91 2.51 22.90
C ALA A 117 -4.85 1.35 23.90
N ASP A 118 -4.97 1.63 25.19
CA ASP A 118 -4.96 0.62 26.25
C ASP A 118 -6.14 -0.37 26.13
N LYS A 119 -7.34 0.11 25.76
CA LYS A 119 -8.48 -0.76 25.50
C LYS A 119 -8.24 -1.66 24.30
N LEU A 120 -7.74 -1.12 23.19
CA LEU A 120 -7.48 -1.88 21.98
C LEU A 120 -6.36 -2.89 22.17
N SER A 121 -5.26 -2.55 22.87
CA SER A 121 -4.15 -3.47 23.11
C SER A 121 -4.52 -4.68 23.96
N ARG A 122 -5.57 -4.56 24.81
CA ARG A 122 -6.11 -5.65 25.63
C ARG A 122 -7.21 -6.44 24.94
N PHE A 123 -7.68 -5.98 23.79
CA PHE A 123 -8.84 -6.56 23.09
C PHE A 123 -8.47 -7.16 21.74
N LEU A 124 -7.69 -6.44 20.92
CA LEU A 124 -7.24 -6.90 19.61
C LEU A 124 -6.04 -7.82 19.78
N VAL A 125 -6.18 -9.05 19.30
CA VAL A 125 -5.11 -10.06 19.37
C VAL A 125 -4.42 -10.18 18.02
N ARG A 126 -5.19 -10.21 16.93
CA ARG A 126 -4.65 -10.36 15.58
C ARG A 126 -5.55 -9.71 14.53
N ILE A 127 -4.95 -9.06 13.56
CA ILE A 127 -5.62 -8.56 12.36
C ILE A 127 -4.88 -9.10 11.14
N THR A 128 -5.62 -9.76 10.25
CA THR A 128 -5.11 -10.35 9.02
C THR A 128 -5.95 -9.87 7.85
N VAL A 129 -5.31 -9.46 6.78
CA VAL A 129 -5.97 -9.15 5.50
C VAL A 129 -5.70 -10.28 4.53
N VAL A 130 -6.73 -10.74 3.85
CA VAL A 130 -6.66 -11.82 2.87
C VAL A 130 -7.29 -11.33 1.58
N TYR A 131 -6.58 -11.43 0.48
CA TYR A 131 -7.09 -11.21 -0.86
C TYR A 131 -7.23 -12.56 -1.55
N ARG A 132 -8.36 -12.81 -2.19
CA ARG A 132 -8.61 -14.02 -2.98
C ARG A 132 -9.09 -13.63 -4.37
N GLY A 133 -8.48 -14.20 -5.41
CA GLY A 133 -9.08 -14.23 -6.73
C GLY A 133 -10.27 -15.20 -6.71
N HIS A 134 -11.32 -14.92 -7.48
CA HIS A 134 -12.41 -15.88 -7.62
C HIS A 134 -11.99 -16.99 -8.58
N GLU A 135 -12.36 -18.24 -8.27
CA GLU A 135 -12.16 -19.35 -9.21
C GLU A 135 -13.04 -19.12 -10.44
N GLY A 136 -12.43 -18.75 -11.57
CA GLY A 136 -13.13 -18.48 -12.82
C GLY A 136 -13.54 -17.02 -13.07
N ASP A 137 -13.43 -16.13 -12.08
CA ASP A 137 -13.63 -14.68 -12.26
C ASP A 137 -12.43 -13.90 -11.71
N ARG A 138 -11.57 -13.46 -12.64
CA ARG A 138 -10.33 -12.74 -12.32
C ARG A 138 -10.56 -11.25 -12.10
N ASP A 139 -11.73 -10.73 -12.45
CA ASP A 139 -11.97 -9.29 -12.53
C ASP A 139 -12.49 -8.70 -11.21
N THR A 140 -12.95 -9.55 -10.29
CA THR A 140 -13.45 -9.15 -8.96
C THR A 140 -12.81 -9.95 -7.82
N PRO A 141 -11.55 -9.66 -7.47
CA PRO A 141 -10.95 -10.20 -6.27
C PRO A 141 -11.72 -9.81 -5.01
N ARG A 142 -11.74 -10.72 -4.02
CA ARG A 142 -12.39 -10.52 -2.73
C ARG A 142 -11.35 -10.20 -1.67
N ARG A 143 -11.54 -9.09 -0.97
CA ARG A 143 -10.77 -8.71 0.22
C ARG A 143 -11.52 -9.12 1.48
N SER A 144 -10.86 -9.84 2.37
CA SER A 144 -11.34 -10.24 3.69
C SER A 144 -10.42 -9.68 4.79
N VAL A 145 -10.99 -8.95 5.73
CA VAL A 145 -10.31 -8.55 6.98
C VAL A 145 -10.76 -9.49 8.09
N ARG A 146 -9.83 -10.26 8.65
CA ARG A 146 -10.05 -11.18 9.76
C ARG A 146 -9.47 -10.59 11.03
N MET A 147 -10.29 -10.50 12.07
CA MET A 147 -9.93 -9.98 13.37
C MET A 147 -10.15 -11.05 14.42
N VAL A 148 -9.10 -11.37 15.18
CA VAL A 148 -9.19 -12.16 16.42
C VAL A 148 -9.15 -11.18 17.58
N HIS A 149 -10.17 -11.23 18.41
CA HIS A 149 -10.36 -10.28 19.51
C HIS A 149 -11.02 -10.94 20.73
N GLY A 150 -10.80 -10.35 21.90
CA GLY A 150 -11.31 -10.82 23.18
C GLY A 150 -10.45 -10.30 24.33
N HIS A 151 -10.98 -10.31 25.55
CA HIS A 151 -10.28 -9.85 26.74
C HIS A 151 -9.50 -10.95 27.45
N SER A 152 -9.78 -12.22 27.12
CA SER A 152 -9.16 -13.38 27.72
C SER A 152 -9.15 -14.58 26.76
N PRO A 153 -8.25 -15.56 26.93
CA PRO A 153 -8.20 -16.73 26.03
C PRO A 153 -9.52 -17.51 25.92
N GLY A 154 -10.36 -17.47 26.95
CA GLY A 154 -11.66 -18.14 26.99
C GLY A 154 -12.80 -17.39 26.30
N ASP A 155 -12.60 -16.12 25.91
CA ASP A 155 -13.61 -15.28 25.25
C ASP A 155 -13.24 -14.86 23.83
N LEU A 156 -12.13 -15.40 23.29
CA LEU A 156 -11.66 -15.04 21.95
C LEU A 156 -12.72 -15.35 20.90
N ARG A 157 -12.98 -14.37 20.05
CA ARG A 157 -13.85 -14.45 18.89
C ARG A 157 -13.06 -14.09 17.64
N GLU A 158 -13.43 -14.74 16.56
CA GLU A 158 -12.99 -14.37 15.22
C GLU A 158 -14.13 -13.68 14.48
N THR A 159 -13.82 -12.59 13.80
CA THR A 159 -14.75 -11.88 12.93
C THR A 159 -14.10 -11.68 11.58
N GLU A 160 -14.79 -12.07 10.51
CA GLU A 160 -14.36 -11.85 9.12
C GLU A 160 -15.30 -10.85 8.44
N ILE A 161 -14.72 -9.83 7.81
CA ILE A 161 -15.43 -8.83 7.01
C ILE A 161 -14.92 -8.96 5.59
N SER A 162 -15.80 -9.30 4.65
CA SER A 162 -15.40 -9.47 3.25
C SER A 162 -16.10 -8.47 2.34
N GLN A 163 -15.37 -7.97 1.36
CA GLN A 163 -15.86 -7.07 0.32
C GLN A 163 -15.25 -7.46 -1.02
N ASP A 164 -16.05 -7.40 -2.08
CA ASP A 164 -15.54 -7.52 -3.43
C ASP A 164 -14.87 -6.19 -3.82
N VAL A 165 -13.68 -6.29 -4.40
CA VAL A 165 -12.85 -5.16 -4.80
C VAL A 165 -12.56 -5.32 -6.29
N GLY A 166 -12.74 -4.27 -7.08
CA GLY A 166 -12.39 -4.33 -8.49
C GLY A 166 -10.89 -4.57 -8.65
N TYR A 167 -10.50 -5.45 -9.57
CA TYR A 167 -9.10 -5.82 -9.77
C TYR A 167 -8.18 -4.61 -9.96
N GLU A 168 -8.62 -3.60 -10.73
CA GLU A 168 -7.87 -2.36 -10.98
C GLU A 168 -7.70 -1.43 -9.78
N ARG A 169 -8.42 -1.68 -8.68
CA ARG A 169 -8.28 -0.89 -7.45
C ARG A 169 -7.27 -1.50 -6.48
N LEU A 170 -6.81 -2.72 -6.74
CA LEU A 170 -5.79 -3.34 -5.90
C LEU A 170 -4.40 -2.82 -6.24
N PRO A 171 -3.53 -2.67 -5.23
CA PRO A 171 -2.10 -2.48 -5.41
C PRO A 171 -1.47 -3.51 -6.34
N ASP A 172 -0.48 -3.08 -7.13
CA ASP A 172 0.15 -3.89 -8.17
C ASP A 172 0.82 -5.15 -7.64
N ASP A 173 1.45 -5.06 -6.48
CA ASP A 173 2.07 -6.20 -5.79
C ASP A 173 1.02 -7.27 -5.46
N ILE A 174 -0.14 -6.88 -4.93
CA ILE A 174 -1.25 -7.79 -4.64
C ILE A 174 -1.79 -8.39 -5.93
N ARG A 175 -2.00 -7.59 -6.98
CA ARG A 175 -2.46 -8.06 -8.29
C ARG A 175 -1.52 -9.11 -8.87
N VAL A 176 -0.23 -8.82 -8.87
CA VAL A 176 0.82 -9.71 -9.37
C VAL A 176 0.88 -11.01 -8.57
N GLU A 177 0.83 -10.94 -7.25
CA GLU A 177 0.88 -12.12 -6.39
C GLU A 177 -0.40 -12.98 -6.50
N LEU A 178 -1.56 -12.36 -6.68
CA LEU A 178 -2.81 -13.09 -6.96
C LEU A 178 -2.72 -13.91 -8.26
N VAL A 179 -2.03 -13.39 -9.28
CA VAL A 179 -1.82 -14.08 -10.57
C VAL A 179 -0.75 -15.16 -10.49
N LYS A 180 0.33 -14.93 -9.72
CA LYS A 180 1.46 -15.85 -9.59
C LYS A 180 1.20 -17.03 -8.64
N GLY A 181 0.37 -16.84 -7.62
CA GLY A 181 0.14 -17.80 -6.54
C GLY A 181 -1.08 -18.72 -6.73
N ALA A 182 -1.52 -19.35 -5.64
CA ALA A 182 -2.74 -20.17 -5.57
C ALA A 182 -4.04 -19.34 -5.59
N GLY A 183 -4.01 -18.12 -6.17
CA GLY A 183 -5.13 -17.20 -6.16
C GLY A 183 -5.45 -16.57 -4.79
N GLN A 184 -4.50 -16.60 -3.84
CA GLN A 184 -4.67 -16.01 -2.52
C GLN A 184 -3.39 -15.30 -2.05
N VAL A 185 -3.54 -14.10 -1.52
CA VAL A 185 -2.49 -13.32 -0.85
C VAL A 185 -2.94 -13.00 0.57
N GLN A 186 -2.04 -13.11 1.56
CA GLN A 186 -2.38 -12.87 2.96
C GLN A 186 -1.30 -12.03 3.65
N PHE A 187 -1.74 -11.00 4.37
CA PHE A 187 -0.89 -10.11 5.15
C PHE A 187 -1.37 -10.07 6.60
N GLN A 188 -0.42 -10.10 7.55
CA GLN A 188 -0.72 -9.89 8.96
C GLN A 188 -0.46 -8.42 9.31
N LEU A 189 -1.53 -7.69 9.59
CA LEU A 189 -1.47 -6.27 9.93
C LEU A 189 -1.05 -6.06 11.39
N PHE A 190 -1.60 -6.89 12.30
CA PHE A 190 -1.32 -6.82 13.73
C PHE A 190 -1.28 -8.21 14.38
N PRO A 191 -0.38 -8.46 15.35
CA PRO A 191 0.84 -7.69 15.58
C PRO A 191 1.73 -7.80 14.33
N ARG A 192 2.57 -6.79 14.08
CA ARG A 192 3.52 -6.85 12.96
C ARG A 192 4.45 -8.03 13.18
N ARG A 193 4.63 -8.89 12.17
CA ARG A 193 5.63 -9.98 12.25
C ARG A 193 7.02 -9.32 12.20
N VAL A 194 7.81 -9.51 13.25
CA VAL A 194 9.25 -9.14 13.31
C VAL A 194 10.06 -10.12 12.48
#